data_AF-R6FCN8-F1
#
_entry.id   AF-R6FCN8-F1
#
_cell.length_a   1.000
_cell.length_b   1.000
_cell.length_c   1.000
_cell.angle_alpha   90.00
_cell.angle_beta   90.00
_cell.angle_gamma   90.00
#
_symmetry.space_group_name_H-M   'P 1'
#
loop_
_entity.id
_entity.type
_entity.pdbx_description
1 polymer ?
#
loop_
_entity_poly.entity_id
_entity_poly.type
_entity_poly.pdbx_seq_one_letter_code
_entity_poly.pdbx_strand_id
1 'polypeptide(L)' 'MKQVQLKDVRKGDFFRFTPTGNLFVRGYYERSIKKYEYYAYDDINHEGFAKGTRKVLVD' A
#
# COMPACT_ATOMS: atom_id res chain seq x y z
N MET A 1 14.71 1.51 3.31
CA MET A 1 13.49 2.33 3.08
C MET A 1 13.68 3.43 2.03
N LYS A 2 13.35 3.10 0.79
CA LYS A 2 13.19 4.02 -0.33
C LYS A 2 11.77 4.57 -0.37
N GLN A 3 11.61 5.87 -0.60
CA GLN A 3 10.29 6.46 -0.83
C GLN A 3 9.89 6.31 -2.31
N VAL A 4 8.72 5.73 -2.57
CA VAL A 4 8.15 5.51 -3.91
C VAL A 4 6.67 5.91 -3.94
N GLN A 5 6.04 5.94 -5.11
CA GLN A 5 4.58 6.06 -5.21
C GLN A 5 3.94 4.67 -5.11
N LEU A 6 2.77 4.57 -4.49
CA LEU A 6 2.06 3.30 -4.29
C LEU A 6 1.78 2.54 -5.60
N LYS A 7 1.56 3.26 -6.71
CA LYS A 7 1.37 2.65 -8.03
C LYS A 7 2.59 1.88 -8.55
N ASP A 8 3.78 2.23 -8.06
CA ASP A 8 5.05 1.61 -8.47
C ASP A 8 5.36 0.36 -7.63
N VAL A 9 4.60 0.11 -6.56
CA VAL A 9 4.68 -1.10 -5.73
C VAL A 9 3.93 -2.23 -6.45
N ARG A 10 4.52 -3.42 -6.53
CA ARG A 10 3.87 -4.57 -7.21
C ARG A 10 2.74 -5.12 -6.35
N LYS A 11 1.82 -5.84 -6.98
CA LYS A 11 0.73 -6.51 -6.26
C LYS A 11 1.35 -7.58 -5.36
N GLY A 12 0.97 -7.62 -4.09
CA GLY A 12 1.51 -8.55 -3.10
C GLY A 12 2.79 -8.08 -2.41
N ASP A 13 3.40 -6.98 -2.85
CA ASP A 13 4.61 -6.46 -2.21
C ASP A 13 4.27 -5.65 -0.95
N PHE A 14 5.24 -5.59 -0.05
CA PHE A 14 5.13 -4.87 1.21
C PHE A 14 5.48 -3.39 1.07
N PHE A 15 4.81 -2.57 1.88
CA PHE A 15 5.15 -1.15 2.05
C PHE A 15 4.75 -0.66 3.44
N ARG A 16 5.22 0.53 3.82
CA ARG A 16 4.80 1.26 5.02
C ARG A 16 4.39 2.69 4.70
N PHE A 17 3.43 3.24 5.44
CA PHE A 17 3.07 4.67 5.33
C PHE A 17 4.03 5.58 6.10
N THR A 18 4.61 5.08 7.18
CA THR A 18 5.58 5.79 8.02
C THR A 18 6.76 4.87 8.33
N PRO A 19 7.95 5.41 8.67
CA PRO A 19 9.14 4.58 8.91
C PRO A 19 8.97 3.54 10.02
N THR A 20 8.17 3.87 11.05
CA THR A 20 7.91 3.04 12.23
C THR A 20 6.50 2.44 12.24
N GLY A 21 5.73 2.63 11.17
CA GLY A 21 4.33 2.19 11.10
C GLY A 21 4.17 0.72 10.73
N ASN A 22 2.91 0.31 10.69
CA ASN A 22 2.51 -1.05 10.30
C ASN A 22 3.00 -1.39 8.88
N LEU A 23 3.26 -2.67 8.68
CA LEU A 23 3.56 -3.24 7.38
C LEU A 23 2.24 -3.53 6.66
N PHE A 24 2.11 -3.02 5.44
CA PHE A 24 0.95 -3.25 4.59
C PHE A 24 1.34 -4.02 3.34
N VAL A 25 0.39 -4.74 2.77
CA VAL A 25 0.52 -5.42 1.48
C VAL A 25 -0.22 -4.61 0.42
N ARG A 26 0.39 -4.41 -0.75
CA ARG A 26 -0.29 -3.75 -1.86
C ARG A 26 -1.26 -4.73 -2.52
N GLY A 27 -2.52 -4.34 -2.54
CA GLY A 27 -3.66 -5.06 -3.09
C GLY A 27 -3.92 -4.89 -4.58
N TYR A 28 -5.17 -5.10 -4.99
CA TYR A 28 -5.61 -4.84 -6.36
C TYR A 28 -5.86 -3.34 -6.63
N TYR A 29 -5.99 -2.98 -7.91
CA TYR A 29 -6.40 -1.62 -8.31
C TYR A 29 -7.90 -1.61 -8.56
N GLU A 30 -8.65 -0.87 -7.73
CA GLU A 30 -10.09 -0.66 -7.89
C GLU A 30 -10.33 0.50 -8.87
N ARG A 31 -10.81 0.16 -10.07
CA ARG A 31 -10.98 1.10 -11.19
C ARG A 31 -12.10 2.11 -10.92
N SER A 32 -13.15 1.72 -10.22
CA SER A 32 -14.32 2.58 -9.95
C SER A 32 -13.94 3.79 -9.10
N ILE A 33 -13.08 3.62 -8.09
CA ILE A 33 -12.62 4.70 -7.21
C ILE A 33 -11.20 5.20 -7.54
N LYS A 34 -10.54 4.58 -8.54
CA LYS A 34 -9.18 4.90 -8.99
C LYS A 34 -8.14 4.84 -7.86
N LYS A 35 -8.22 3.81 -7.02
CA LYS A 35 -7.32 3.59 -5.88
C LYS A 35 -6.80 2.16 -5.85
N TYR A 36 -5.67 1.98 -5.16
CA TYR A 36 -5.14 0.66 -4.81
C TYR A 36 -5.66 0.27 -3.45
N GLU A 37 -6.14 -0.96 -3.36
CA GLU A 37 -6.42 -1.66 -2.11
C GLU A 37 -5.11 -1.94 -1.37
N TYR A 38 -5.17 -1.98 -0.05
CA TYR A 38 -4.10 -2.43 0.83
C TYR A 38 -4.68 -3.01 2.11
N TYR A 39 -3.96 -3.91 2.75
CA TYR A 39 -4.33 -4.49 4.05
C TYR A 39 -3.10 -4.62 4.94
N ALA A 40 -3.30 -4.57 6.26
CA ALA A 40 -2.22 -4.79 7.21
C ALA A 40 -1.76 -6.26 7.12
N TYR A 41 -0.44 -6.47 7.15
CA TYR A 41 0.14 -7.82 7.02
C TYR A 41 -0.33 -8.77 8.13
N ASP A 42 -0.50 -8.24 9.34
CA ASP A 42 -0.90 -8.94 10.56
C ASP A 42 -2.42 -8.98 10.78
N ASP A 43 -3.18 -8.14 10.08
CA ASP A 43 -4.64 -8.09 10.13
C ASP A 43 -5.23 -7.80 8.74
N ILE A 44 -5.59 -8.87 8.03
CA ILE A 44 -6.14 -8.77 6.68
C ILE A 44 -7.47 -8.00 6.67
N ASN A 45 -8.22 -7.99 7.78
CA ASN A 45 -9.47 -7.23 7.88
C ASN A 45 -9.23 -5.73 8.02
N HIS A 46 -8.00 -5.31 8.32
CA HIS A 46 -7.60 -3.90 8.29
C HIS A 46 -7.30 -3.47 6.85
N GLU A 47 -8.34 -3.48 6.01
CA GLU A 47 -8.27 -3.04 4.63
C GLU A 47 -8.42 -1.51 4.48
N GLY A 48 -7.92 -0.99 3.38
CA GLY A 48 -8.12 0.39 2.98
C GLY A 48 -7.78 0.63 1.52
N PHE A 49 -8.06 1.85 1.06
CA PHE A 49 -7.83 2.25 -0.34
C PHE A 49 -7.08 3.58 -0.44
N ALA A 50 -5.97 3.59 -1.17
CA ALA A 50 -5.12 4.77 -1.36
C ALA A 50 -4.89 5.10 -2.85
N LYS A 51 -4.74 6.40 -3.15
CA LYS A 51 -4.38 6.85 -4.50
C LYS A 51 -2.99 6.31 -4.88
N GLY A 52 -2.81 5.95 -6.14
CA GLY A 52 -1.52 5.49 -6.66
C GLY A 52 -0.37 6.51 -6.51
N THR A 53 -0.69 7.80 -6.41
CA THR A 53 0.29 8.88 -6.18
C THR A 53 0.71 9.07 -4.72
N ARG A 54 0.08 8.33 -3.79
CA ARG A 54 0.45 8.36 -2.36
C ARG A 54 1.89 7.88 -2.23
N LYS A 55 2.71 8.65 -1.52
CA LYS A 55 4.09 8.26 -1.22
C LYS A 55 4.10 7.22 -0.10
N VAL A 56 4.85 6.15 -0.30
CA VAL A 56 5.02 5.03 0.64
C VAL A 56 6.50 4.66 0.73
N LEU A 57 6.84 3.90 1.77
CA LEU A 57 8.18 3.41 2.02
C LEU A 57 8.23 1.92 1.68
N VAL A 58 9.17 1.54 0.83
CA VAL A 58 9.52 0.15 0.53
C VAL A 58 10.96 -0.07 0.99
N ASP A 59 11.32 -1.27 1.43
CA ASP A 59 12.73 -1.55 1.73
C ASP A 59 13.59 -1.68 0.47
#